data_AF-A6IJA6-F1
#
_entry.id   AF-A6IJA6-F1
#
_cell.length_a   1.000
_cell.length_b   1.000
_cell.length_c   1.000
_cell.angle_alpha   90.00
_cell.angle_beta   90.00
_cell.angle_gamma   90.00
#
_symmetry.space_group_name_H-M   'P 1'
#
loop_
_entity.id
_entity.type
_entity.pdbx_description
1 polymer ?
#
loop_
_entity_poly.entity_id
_entity_poly.type
_entity_poly.pdbx_seq_one_letter_code
_entity_poly.pdbx_strand_id
1 'polypeptide(L)'
;MSPVGKMSQVQNGKVYQQIFHAQVQLVQSLAATRKRAAEHSETPKNVKTPMMKKVPLPEGETMTPRQRKWVHSLPNDGVTENPVLYREKEEARKEMERLTEDMIASQEVQGLMDIIVPEKVSNLQEYEDHKKRKYLRALASFQEELEQIGVELEPLILEKGKLLLKKISKSDEDVDKLFKNVEIEPDLDSYTIETLLELWEKVAERFMQQKQEIKELDEELLALEFSRADKARWPQMSSLLKEVLKKYVGIIEKTAYILQPDVYRLIDKEAMAMNQALLGNRRAIAQLLVNLTEATLQQELDNRHRWQSLVDTWKALKKEGLIQRFTEFMASEEIQEPPEVKKELEEMQKNQEVLQKVRLDHLCTICNLLPPNYNKNQLTEWYNSLTSLNKQLDTYHMDSMSLVHFLYEKVWQQCLSRVQECKQQLLEWKAFSEAEAESLVNPTFFLMVGEFQSKVEKQLELLDSSFEILAKDTELKSSDLFRYFQEAVKLWEGHQSVLLTQELELEKRIEQHRQKHNQETQNQETSLDKLLDQLRQQSQEESLKIHMDKARTFLKNMKSRYECFHILLTKEVMEYPGLVLKELNCYSFTLSRHFFIREIFEQNLAGEVIFKFRQPGGRGHGGDFL
;
A
#
# COMPACT_ATOMS: atom_id res chain seq x y z
N MET A 1 41.14 14.61 60.54
CA MET A 1 41.59 15.79 61.31
C MET A 1 40.36 16.63 61.62
N SER A 2 40.00 16.63 62.92
CA SER A 2 38.99 17.31 63.75
C SER A 2 38.03 18.39 63.18
N PRO A 3 36.88 18.71 63.84
CA PRO A 3 36.25 18.06 65.01
C PRO A 3 34.74 17.78 64.83
N VAL A 4 34.26 16.64 65.33
CA VAL A 4 32.84 16.45 65.69
C VAL A 4 32.75 16.66 67.19
N GLY A 5 32.00 17.68 67.61
CA GLY A 5 31.79 18.00 69.03
C GLY A 5 32.02 19.46 69.36
N LYS A 6 31.04 20.31 69.04
CA LYS A 6 30.75 21.53 69.80
C LYS A 6 29.23 21.69 69.87
N MET A 7 28.66 21.41 71.04
CA MET A 7 27.38 21.98 71.45
C MET A 7 27.60 23.49 71.61
N SER A 8 26.99 24.26 70.72
CA SER A 8 26.95 25.72 70.82
C SER A 8 25.59 26.10 71.40
N GLN A 9 25.57 26.46 72.68
CA GLN A 9 24.44 27.14 73.30
C GLN A 9 24.29 28.52 72.65
N VAL A 10 23.17 28.77 71.94
CA VAL A 10 22.90 30.10 71.34
C VAL A 10 21.41 30.46 71.46
N GLN A 11 21.21 31.77 71.65
CA GLN A 11 20.04 32.52 72.08
C GLN A 11 18.75 32.29 71.27
N ASN A 12 17.62 32.37 72.00
CA ASN A 12 16.25 32.31 71.49
C ASN A 12 16.04 33.22 70.27
N GLY A 13 15.70 32.61 69.13
CA GLY A 13 15.19 33.34 67.96
C GLY A 13 15.54 32.78 66.57
N LYS A 14 16.55 31.91 66.43
CA LYS A 14 17.01 31.41 65.10
C LYS A 14 17.00 29.88 64.91
N VAL A 15 16.21 29.16 65.72
CA VAL A 15 16.12 27.69 65.67
C VAL A 15 15.55 27.20 64.33
N TYR A 16 14.51 27.85 63.81
CA TYR A 16 13.87 27.47 62.55
C TYR A 16 14.78 27.64 61.32
N GLN A 17 15.63 28.68 61.30
CA GLN A 17 16.62 28.89 60.24
C GLN A 17 17.71 27.81 60.24
N GLN A 18 18.09 27.32 61.42
CA GLN A 18 19.06 26.23 61.55
C GLN A 18 18.47 24.87 61.20
N ILE A 19 17.20 24.60 61.55
CA ILE A 19 16.49 23.38 61.12
C ILE A 19 16.33 23.38 59.60
N PHE A 20 15.97 24.52 59.01
CA PHE A 20 15.86 24.64 57.56
C PHE A 20 17.21 24.44 56.86
N HIS A 21 18.29 25.03 57.38
CA HIS A 21 19.64 24.79 56.85
C HIS A 21 20.09 23.33 57.02
N ALA A 22 19.75 22.69 58.15
CA ALA A 22 20.04 21.27 58.37
C ALA A 22 19.24 20.37 57.42
N GLN A 23 17.98 20.71 57.14
CA GLN A 23 17.14 19.98 56.19
C GLN A 23 17.64 20.15 54.76
N VAL A 24 18.04 21.36 54.36
CA VAL A 24 18.64 21.62 53.04
C VAL A 24 19.98 20.90 52.90
N GLN A 25 20.83 20.89 53.93
CA GLN A 25 22.08 20.12 53.94
C GLN A 25 21.82 18.61 53.86
N LEU A 26 20.79 18.10 54.55
CA LEU A 26 20.41 16.69 54.48
C LEU A 26 19.95 16.32 53.07
N VAL A 27 19.09 17.14 52.45
CA VAL A 27 18.60 16.91 51.08
C VAL A 27 19.75 16.96 50.08
N GLN A 28 20.68 17.91 50.22
CA GLN A 28 21.87 18.00 49.37
C GLN A 28 22.82 16.80 49.59
N SER A 29 22.98 16.33 50.83
CA SER A 29 23.78 15.15 51.14
C SER A 29 23.15 13.87 50.58
N LEU A 30 21.83 13.70 50.69
CA LEU A 30 21.10 12.57 50.13
C LEU A 30 21.12 12.59 48.60
N ALA A 31 21.00 13.76 47.98
CA ALA A 31 21.16 13.93 46.54
C ALA A 31 22.58 13.56 46.09
N ALA A 32 23.61 13.99 46.82
CA ALA A 32 25.00 13.61 46.54
C ALA A 32 25.27 12.11 46.77
N THR A 33 24.58 11.50 47.73
CA THR A 33 24.70 10.06 48.01
C THR A 33 24.01 9.23 46.91
N ARG A 34 22.85 9.67 46.43
CA ARG A 34 22.16 9.07 45.28
C ARG A 34 22.95 9.23 43.99
N LYS A 35 23.63 10.37 43.80
CA LYS A 35 24.52 10.60 42.65
C LYS A 35 25.75 9.70 42.70
N ARG A 36 26.39 9.53 43.87
CA ARG A 36 27.47 8.55 44.06
C ARG A 36 27.02 7.10 43.88
N ALA A 37 25.80 6.76 44.32
CA ALA A 37 25.24 5.41 44.14
C ALA A 37 24.94 5.08 42.67
N ALA A 38 24.55 6.08 41.87
CA ALA A 38 24.39 5.93 40.43
C ALA A 38 25.75 5.81 39.69
N GLU A 39 26.76 6.56 40.13
CA GLU A 39 28.11 6.59 39.55
C GLU A 39 28.98 5.36 39.94
N HIS A 40 28.59 4.56 40.93
CA HIS A 40 29.32 3.35 41.36
C HIS A 40 28.70 2.02 40.87
N SER A 41 27.88 2.05 39.82
CA SER A 41 27.43 0.84 39.13
C SER A 41 28.47 0.33 38.11
N GLU A 42 29.74 0.26 38.51
CA GLU A 42 30.75 -0.52 37.79
C GLU A 42 31.13 -1.75 38.61
N THR A 43 30.94 -2.91 38.00
CA THR A 43 31.23 -4.24 38.55
C THR A 43 32.69 -4.36 39.01
N PRO A 44 32.96 -4.79 40.26
CA PRO A 44 34.27 -5.29 40.63
C PRO A 44 34.26 -6.81 40.73
N LYS A 45 35.21 -7.39 40.01
CA LYS A 45 35.66 -8.78 40.08
C LYS A 45 36.19 -9.11 41.48
N ASN A 46 35.78 -10.29 41.98
CA ASN A 46 36.54 -11.26 42.77
C ASN A 46 37.87 -10.81 43.41
N VAL A 47 37.90 -10.61 44.75
CA VAL A 47 39.02 -11.05 45.63
C VAL A 47 38.52 -11.32 47.07
N LYS A 48 38.42 -12.63 47.38
CA LYS A 48 38.75 -13.38 48.62
C LYS A 48 38.67 -12.70 50.01
N THR A 49 37.73 -13.19 50.83
CA THR A 49 37.81 -13.25 52.31
C THR A 49 38.04 -14.71 52.76
N PRO A 50 38.88 -15.00 53.78
CA PRO A 50 39.13 -16.38 54.19
C PRO A 50 38.17 -16.88 55.29
N MET A 51 37.63 -18.06 55.00
CA MET A 51 37.25 -19.21 55.84
C MET A 51 36.75 -18.99 57.28
N MET A 52 35.48 -19.34 57.52
CA MET A 52 35.14 -20.47 58.39
C MET A 52 33.93 -21.26 57.85
N LYS A 53 34.04 -22.58 57.99
CA LYS A 53 33.17 -23.69 57.54
C LYS A 53 32.17 -23.95 58.70
N LYS A 54 30.87 -24.24 58.57
CA LYS A 54 30.11 -25.18 57.71
C LYS A 54 28.59 -24.92 57.83
N VAL A 55 27.87 -25.55 56.90
CA VAL A 55 26.50 -26.12 56.93
C VAL A 55 25.57 -25.46 55.90
N PRO A 56 24.99 -26.22 54.95
CA PRO A 56 24.45 -25.68 53.70
C PRO A 56 22.96 -25.37 53.81
N LEU A 57 22.57 -24.18 53.36
CA LEU A 57 21.20 -23.82 52.98
C LEU A 57 21.25 -23.24 51.55
N PRO A 58 20.25 -23.50 50.69
CA PRO A 58 20.32 -23.22 49.25
C PRO A 58 20.37 -21.71 48.99
N GLU A 59 21.18 -21.33 48.01
CA GLU A 59 21.28 -19.96 47.49
C GLU A 59 19.91 -19.46 47.01
N GLY A 60 19.45 -18.32 47.57
CA GLY A 60 18.34 -17.56 47.00
C GLY A 60 17.36 -16.92 47.99
N GLU A 61 17.40 -17.25 49.29
CA GLU A 61 16.46 -16.67 50.26
C GLU A 61 17.16 -16.29 51.56
N THR A 62 17.67 -15.05 51.63
CA THR A 62 18.22 -14.45 52.87
C THR A 62 17.14 -14.14 53.91
N MET A 63 15.86 -14.37 53.59
CA MET A 63 14.73 -13.99 54.41
C MET A 63 13.82 -15.19 54.64
N THR A 64 13.60 -15.52 55.91
CA THR A 64 12.59 -16.52 56.29
C THR A 64 11.22 -16.12 55.72
N PRO A 65 10.32 -17.08 55.43
CA PRO A 65 8.99 -16.79 54.87
C PRO A 65 8.21 -15.74 55.67
N ARG A 66 8.43 -15.71 56.98
CA ARG A 66 7.85 -14.74 57.92
C ARG A 66 8.43 -13.33 57.72
N GLN A 67 9.73 -13.19 57.52
CA GLN A 67 10.38 -11.90 57.25
C GLN A 67 10.00 -11.34 55.88
N ARG A 68 9.77 -12.19 54.87
CA ARG A 68 9.21 -11.76 53.58
C ARG A 68 7.82 -11.16 53.72
N LYS A 69 6.95 -11.78 54.53
CA LYS A 69 5.63 -11.21 54.84
C LYS A 69 5.78 -9.81 55.46
N TRP A 70 6.67 -9.60 56.42
CA TRP A 70 6.87 -8.27 57.02
C TRP A 70 7.37 -7.20 56.05
N VAL A 71 8.26 -7.55 55.12
CA VAL A 71 8.82 -6.58 54.15
C VAL A 71 7.78 -6.16 53.10
N HIS A 72 6.87 -7.05 52.73
CA HIS A 72 5.88 -6.80 51.69
C HIS A 72 4.54 -6.26 52.23
N SER A 73 4.34 -6.26 53.54
CA SER A 73 3.12 -5.74 54.16
C SER A 73 3.17 -4.22 54.41
N LEU A 74 2.00 -3.58 54.34
CA LEU A 74 1.82 -2.17 54.65
C LEU A 74 1.90 -1.94 56.19
N PRO A 75 2.44 -0.79 56.66
CA PRO A 75 2.46 -0.49 58.09
C PRO A 75 1.04 -0.48 58.70
N ASN A 76 0.80 -1.26 59.77
CA ASN A 76 -0.48 -1.38 60.48
C ASN A 76 -1.67 -1.94 59.64
N ASP A 77 -1.46 -2.95 58.81
CA ASP A 77 -2.54 -3.61 58.05
C ASP A 77 -3.53 -4.44 58.91
N GLY A 78 -3.25 -4.61 60.21
CA GLY A 78 -4.07 -5.40 61.15
C GLY A 78 -4.06 -6.91 60.94
N VAL A 79 -3.52 -7.41 59.82
CA VAL A 79 -3.51 -8.82 59.40
C VAL A 79 -2.12 -9.44 59.54
N THR A 80 -1.08 -8.66 59.32
CA THR A 80 0.32 -9.05 59.43
C THR A 80 0.80 -8.86 60.86
N GLU A 81 1.32 -9.95 61.45
CA GLU A 81 1.89 -9.99 62.79
C GLU A 81 2.99 -8.92 62.97
N ASN A 82 2.85 -8.06 63.98
CA ASN A 82 3.82 -7.00 64.25
C ASN A 82 5.16 -7.60 64.75
N PRO A 83 6.29 -7.39 64.04
CA PRO A 83 7.58 -7.97 64.39
C PRO A 83 8.12 -7.51 65.76
N VAL A 84 7.78 -6.30 66.21
CA VAL A 84 8.21 -5.77 67.51
C VAL A 84 7.44 -6.48 68.63
N LEU A 85 6.11 -6.58 68.51
CA LEU A 85 5.29 -7.30 69.48
C LEU A 85 5.62 -8.80 69.54
N TYR A 86 5.97 -9.40 68.40
CA TYR A 86 6.42 -10.79 68.39
C TYR A 86 7.76 -10.97 69.11
N ARG A 87 8.72 -10.05 68.90
CA ARG A 87 10.00 -10.07 69.63
C ARG A 87 9.75 -9.92 71.13
N GLU A 88 8.92 -8.97 71.54
CA GLU A 88 8.57 -8.75 72.96
C GLU A 88 7.88 -9.98 73.56
N LYS A 89 6.97 -10.64 72.83
CA LYS A 89 6.34 -11.89 73.27
C LYS A 89 7.31 -13.05 73.39
N GLU A 90 8.25 -13.19 72.46
CA GLU A 90 9.30 -14.23 72.53
C GLU A 90 10.29 -13.95 73.66
N GLU A 91 10.65 -12.69 73.90
CA GLU A 91 11.48 -12.28 75.03
C GLU A 91 10.75 -12.53 76.35
N ALA A 92 9.47 -12.18 76.45
CA ALA A 92 8.64 -12.49 77.61
C ALA A 92 8.45 -14.00 77.83
N ARG A 93 8.31 -14.80 76.76
CA ARG A 93 8.23 -16.26 76.85
C ARG A 93 9.56 -16.86 77.33
N LYS A 94 10.68 -16.39 76.81
CA LYS A 94 12.02 -16.82 77.25
C LYS A 94 12.34 -16.40 78.67
N GLU A 95 11.83 -15.24 79.09
CA GLU A 95 11.93 -14.79 80.48
C GLU A 95 11.07 -15.67 81.39
N MET A 96 9.83 -15.98 80.99
CA MET A 96 8.95 -16.93 81.69
C MET A 96 9.54 -18.35 81.77
N GLU A 97 10.19 -18.85 80.71
CA GLU A 97 10.87 -20.16 80.69
C GLU A 97 12.16 -20.18 81.55
N ARG A 98 12.72 -19.00 81.89
CA ARG A 98 13.88 -18.86 82.79
C ARG A 98 13.50 -18.73 84.27
N LEU A 99 12.23 -18.52 84.59
CA LEU A 99 11.75 -18.46 85.96
C LEU A 99 11.59 -19.88 86.53
N THR A 100 12.39 -20.21 87.54
CA THR A 100 12.22 -21.45 88.34
C THR A 100 11.02 -21.26 89.29
N GLU A 101 10.30 -22.32 89.70
CA GLU A 101 9.11 -22.23 90.58
C GLU A 101 9.36 -21.37 91.85
N ASP A 102 10.57 -21.42 92.41
CA ASP A 102 10.98 -20.62 93.58
C ASP A 102 11.07 -19.10 93.30
N MET A 103 11.36 -18.70 92.05
CA MET A 103 11.40 -17.30 91.62
C MET A 103 9.99 -16.74 91.38
N ILE A 104 9.08 -17.57 90.87
CA ILE A 104 7.66 -17.23 90.70
C ILE A 104 7.02 -17.03 92.08
N ALA A 105 7.30 -17.92 93.04
CA ALA A 105 6.85 -17.77 94.42
C ALA A 105 7.41 -16.49 95.08
N SER A 106 8.67 -16.13 94.83
CA SER A 106 9.27 -14.91 95.39
C SER A 106 8.70 -13.62 94.77
N GLN A 107 8.34 -13.65 93.48
CA GLN A 107 7.74 -12.51 92.77
C GLN A 107 6.24 -12.35 93.07
N GLU A 108 5.52 -13.46 93.33
CA GLU A 108 4.15 -13.43 93.88
C GLU A 108 4.12 -12.94 95.33
N VAL A 109 5.15 -13.26 96.14
CA VAL A 109 5.29 -12.75 97.51
C VAL A 109 5.68 -11.26 97.54
N GLN A 110 6.44 -10.75 96.56
CA GLN A 110 6.66 -9.30 96.38
C GLN A 110 5.49 -8.57 95.70
N GLY A 111 4.58 -9.30 95.04
CA GLY A 111 3.35 -8.78 94.42
C GLY A 111 2.14 -8.76 95.35
N LEU A 112 2.25 -9.31 96.56
CA LEU A 112 1.26 -9.12 97.62
C LEU A 112 1.34 -7.66 98.10
N MET A 113 0.38 -6.83 97.67
CA MET A 113 0.14 -5.54 98.31
C MET A 113 -0.03 -5.76 99.82
N ASP A 114 0.81 -5.10 100.63
CA ASP A 114 0.57 -4.91 102.05
C ASP A 114 -0.74 -4.11 102.21
N ILE A 115 -1.86 -4.84 102.29
CA ILE A 115 -3.14 -4.30 102.72
C ILE A 115 -2.99 -4.01 104.22
N ILE A 116 -2.55 -2.79 104.53
CA ILE A 116 -2.72 -2.19 105.83
C ILE A 116 -4.24 -2.12 106.08
N VAL A 117 -4.74 -3.08 106.86
CA VAL A 117 -6.09 -3.07 107.41
C VAL A 117 -6.15 -2.00 108.50
N PRO A 118 -6.96 -0.94 108.38
CA PRO A 118 -7.32 -0.12 109.54
C PRO A 118 -8.51 -0.79 110.22
N GLU A 119 -8.31 -1.22 111.47
CA GLU A 119 -9.40 -1.63 112.35
C GLU A 119 -10.36 -0.47 112.63
N LYS A 120 -11.65 -0.69 112.28
CA LYS A 120 -12.88 -0.21 112.97
C LYS A 120 -13.08 1.33 113.05
N VAL A 121 -14.19 1.97 112.64
CA VAL A 121 -15.54 1.61 112.17
C VAL A 121 -16.11 2.81 111.39
N SER A 122 -17.01 2.55 110.44
CA SER A 122 -18.22 3.33 110.09
C SER A 122 -18.29 3.97 108.68
N ASN A 123 -19.38 3.62 107.98
CA ASN A 123 -20.14 4.37 106.97
C ASN A 123 -19.46 5.01 105.73
N LEU A 124 -18.15 4.86 105.50
CA LEU A 124 -17.46 5.50 104.35
C LEU A 124 -17.39 4.65 103.07
N GLN A 125 -17.32 3.32 103.17
CA GLN A 125 -17.16 2.44 101.99
C GLN A 125 -18.42 2.36 101.11
N GLU A 126 -19.61 2.30 101.72
CA GLU A 126 -20.89 2.39 100.98
C GLU A 126 -21.06 3.74 100.28
N TYR A 127 -20.47 4.81 100.83
CA TYR A 127 -20.54 6.16 100.28
C TYR A 127 -19.62 6.34 99.06
N GLU A 128 -18.42 5.77 99.09
CA GLU A 128 -17.51 5.72 97.94
C GLU A 128 -18.04 4.84 96.80
N ASP A 129 -18.58 3.65 97.11
CA ASP A 129 -19.22 2.78 96.12
C ASP A 129 -20.53 3.35 95.57
N HIS A 130 -21.26 4.15 96.36
CA HIS A 130 -22.42 4.89 95.87
C HIS A 130 -21.99 6.01 94.89
N LYS A 131 -20.93 6.77 95.21
CA LYS A 131 -20.38 7.80 94.30
C LYS A 131 -19.84 7.19 93.02
N LYS A 132 -19.09 6.09 93.09
CA LYS A 132 -18.59 5.34 91.93
C LYS A 132 -19.73 4.82 91.04
N ARG A 133 -20.81 4.27 91.63
CA ARG A 133 -22.00 3.84 90.88
C ARG A 133 -22.80 4.98 90.27
N LYS A 134 -22.77 6.20 90.84
CA LYS A 134 -23.38 7.40 90.24
C LYS A 134 -22.53 7.93 89.09
N TYR A 135 -21.20 7.97 89.24
CA TYR A 135 -20.26 8.34 88.20
C TYR A 135 -20.32 7.40 86.98
N LEU A 136 -20.30 6.08 87.21
CA LEU A 136 -20.42 5.08 86.13
C LEU A 136 -21.78 5.16 85.42
N ARG A 137 -22.87 5.45 86.14
CA ARG A 137 -24.18 5.69 85.53
C ARG A 137 -24.20 6.97 84.70
N ALA A 138 -23.58 8.05 85.18
CA ALA A 138 -23.48 9.30 84.43
C ALA A 138 -22.63 9.13 83.16
N LEU A 139 -21.55 8.36 83.21
CA LEU A 139 -20.76 8.01 82.02
C LEU A 139 -21.54 7.15 81.03
N ALA A 140 -22.28 6.15 81.51
CA ALA A 140 -23.12 5.32 80.64
C ALA A 140 -24.20 6.15 79.95
N SER A 141 -24.87 7.05 80.66
CA SER A 141 -25.86 7.97 80.07
C SER A 141 -25.24 8.98 79.10
N PHE A 142 -24.00 9.42 79.33
CA PHE A 142 -23.25 10.25 78.37
C PHE A 142 -22.97 9.49 77.06
N GLN A 143 -22.54 8.23 77.17
CA GLN A 143 -22.30 7.36 76.01
C GLN A 143 -23.60 7.04 75.26
N GLU A 144 -24.69 6.80 75.97
CA GLU A 144 -26.02 6.55 75.41
C GLU A 144 -26.57 7.78 74.65
N GLU A 145 -26.40 9.00 75.20
CA GLU A 145 -26.76 10.24 74.50
C GLU A 145 -25.90 10.49 73.25
N LEU A 146 -24.62 10.07 73.24
CA LEU A 146 -23.76 10.13 72.04
C LEU A 146 -24.16 9.09 70.98
N GLU A 147 -24.54 7.89 71.40
CA GLU A 147 -25.04 6.83 70.52
C GLU A 147 -26.37 7.24 69.87
N GLN A 148 -27.27 7.88 70.63
CA GLN A 148 -28.55 8.40 70.12
C GLN A 148 -28.34 9.39 68.95
N ILE A 149 -27.34 10.28 69.05
CA ILE A 149 -26.98 11.22 67.98
C ILE A 149 -26.45 10.47 66.75
N GLY A 150 -25.70 9.37 66.95
CA GLY A 150 -25.27 8.48 65.87
C GLY A 150 -26.45 7.83 65.15
N VAL A 151 -27.40 7.29 65.91
CA VAL A 151 -28.61 6.60 65.41
C VAL A 151 -29.52 7.54 64.60
N GLU A 152 -29.53 8.84 64.88
CA GLU A 152 -30.33 9.82 64.12
C GLU A 152 -29.68 10.25 62.80
N LEU A 153 -28.34 10.37 62.75
CA LEU A 153 -27.62 10.90 61.59
C LEU A 153 -27.24 9.82 60.56
N GLU A 154 -26.90 8.62 61.02
CA GLU A 154 -26.55 7.48 60.16
C GLU A 154 -27.63 7.13 59.10
N PRO A 155 -28.94 7.06 59.42
CA PRO A 155 -29.97 6.76 58.42
C PRO A 155 -30.09 7.85 57.36
N LEU A 156 -29.85 9.13 57.70
CA LEU A 156 -29.89 10.24 56.73
C LEU A 156 -28.74 10.15 55.72
N ILE A 157 -27.53 9.82 56.18
CA ILE A 157 -26.38 9.60 55.30
C ILE A 157 -26.62 8.38 54.40
N LEU A 158 -27.14 7.29 54.96
CA LEU A 158 -27.46 6.07 54.21
C LEU A 158 -28.57 6.28 53.18
N GLU A 159 -29.61 7.06 53.50
CA GLU A 159 -30.70 7.39 52.57
C GLU A 159 -30.17 8.17 51.37
N LYS A 160 -29.33 9.20 51.61
CA LYS A 160 -28.70 10.00 50.56
C LYS A 160 -27.78 9.17 49.67
N GLY A 161 -26.97 8.29 50.26
CA GLY A 161 -26.12 7.34 49.51
C GLY A 161 -26.94 6.36 48.65
N LYS A 162 -28.03 5.78 49.19
CA LYS A 162 -28.93 4.88 48.45
C LYS A 162 -29.64 5.58 47.29
N LEU A 163 -30.01 6.85 47.48
CA LEU A 163 -30.66 7.64 46.43
C LEU A 163 -29.71 7.91 45.27
N LEU A 164 -28.46 8.26 45.53
CA LEU A 164 -27.44 8.39 44.48
C LEU A 164 -27.20 7.05 43.77
N LEU A 165 -27.03 5.95 44.51
CA LEU A 165 -26.80 4.63 43.93
C LEU A 165 -27.90 4.24 42.93
N LYS A 166 -29.16 4.51 43.27
CA LYS A 166 -30.30 4.25 42.38
C LYS A 166 -30.27 5.12 41.12
N LYS A 167 -29.85 6.38 41.23
CA LYS A 167 -29.72 7.28 40.09
C LYS A 167 -28.57 6.88 39.16
N ILE A 168 -27.41 6.53 39.70
CA ILE A 168 -26.26 6.03 38.93
C ILE A 168 -26.63 4.74 38.19
N SER A 169 -27.24 3.77 38.89
CA SER A 169 -27.65 2.50 38.27
C SER A 169 -28.62 2.70 37.09
N LYS A 170 -29.57 3.63 37.24
CA LYS A 170 -30.52 3.96 36.17
C LYS A 170 -29.83 4.62 34.97
N SER A 171 -28.89 5.54 35.23
CA SER A 171 -28.11 6.19 34.17
C SER A 171 -27.24 5.18 33.43
N ASP A 172 -26.62 4.23 34.14
CA ASP A 172 -25.80 3.18 33.54
C ASP A 172 -26.64 2.25 32.64
N GLU A 173 -27.84 1.85 33.08
CA GLU A 173 -28.79 1.09 32.25
C GLU A 173 -29.22 1.86 30.99
N ASP A 174 -29.40 3.18 31.11
CA ASP A 174 -29.82 4.03 29.99
C ASP A 174 -28.66 4.22 28.98
N VAL A 175 -27.42 4.36 29.44
CA VAL A 175 -26.21 4.36 28.59
C VAL A 175 -26.07 3.03 27.85
N ASP A 176 -26.26 1.91 28.54
CA ASP A 176 -26.20 0.59 27.91
C ASP A 176 -27.28 0.37 26.86
N LYS A 177 -28.50 0.88 27.07
CA LYS A 177 -29.57 0.84 26.06
C LYS A 177 -29.21 1.65 24.82
N LEU A 178 -28.60 2.83 24.99
CA LEU A 178 -28.18 3.67 23.87
C LEU A 178 -27.19 2.94 22.95
N PHE A 179 -26.18 2.29 23.53
CA PHE A 179 -25.22 1.52 22.74
C PHE A 179 -25.83 0.25 22.12
N LYS A 180 -26.67 -0.49 22.86
CA LYS A 180 -27.33 -1.70 22.34
C LYS A 180 -28.20 -1.43 21.11
N ASN A 181 -28.86 -0.28 21.06
CA ASN A 181 -29.68 0.08 19.89
C ASN A 181 -28.83 0.20 18.62
N VAL A 182 -27.60 0.71 18.71
CA VAL A 182 -26.70 0.85 17.56
C VAL A 182 -25.94 -0.45 17.26
N GLU A 183 -25.61 -1.24 18.28
CA GLU A 183 -24.90 -2.52 18.13
C GLU A 183 -25.78 -3.65 17.55
N ILE A 184 -27.08 -3.63 17.85
CA ILE A 184 -28.01 -4.69 17.43
C ILE A 184 -28.56 -4.44 16.03
N GLU A 185 -28.59 -3.19 15.58
CA GLU A 185 -29.10 -2.90 14.24
C GLU A 185 -28.15 -3.42 13.16
N PRO A 186 -28.63 -4.25 12.21
CA PRO A 186 -27.81 -4.90 11.21
C PRO A 186 -27.16 -3.92 10.23
N ASP A 187 -27.67 -2.68 10.16
CA ASP A 187 -27.30 -1.69 9.17
C ASP A 187 -26.41 -0.59 9.76
N LEU A 188 -25.34 -0.96 10.48
CA LEU A 188 -24.32 0.01 10.93
C LEU A 188 -23.81 0.85 9.73
N ASP A 189 -23.75 0.27 8.53
CA ASP A 189 -23.41 0.96 7.29
C ASP A 189 -24.43 2.04 6.87
N SER A 190 -25.69 1.98 7.29
CA SER A 190 -26.68 3.02 6.95
C SER A 190 -26.53 4.31 7.78
N TYR A 191 -25.82 4.24 8.91
CA TYR A 191 -25.64 5.36 9.81
C TYR A 191 -24.63 6.39 9.26
N THR A 192 -24.89 7.68 9.52
CA THR A 192 -23.96 8.76 9.22
C THR A 192 -23.06 9.05 10.42
N ILE A 193 -21.89 9.65 10.20
CA ILE A 193 -21.01 10.05 11.31
C ILE A 193 -21.72 10.98 12.31
N GLU A 194 -22.66 11.80 11.84
CA GLU A 194 -23.44 12.74 12.65
C GLU A 194 -24.29 11.99 13.67
N THR A 195 -24.95 10.90 13.28
CA THR A 195 -25.72 10.06 14.21
C THR A 195 -24.84 9.40 15.28
N LEU A 196 -23.61 9.01 14.94
CA LEU A 196 -22.64 8.46 15.91
C LEU A 196 -22.09 9.54 16.86
N LEU A 197 -21.94 10.77 16.38
CA LEU A 197 -21.56 11.92 17.22
C LEU A 197 -22.69 12.30 18.18
N GLU A 198 -23.94 12.35 17.70
CA GLU A 198 -25.13 12.58 18.53
C GLU A 198 -25.29 11.51 19.63
N LEU A 199 -24.97 10.25 19.33
CA LEU A 199 -24.95 9.18 20.33
C LEU A 199 -23.95 9.49 21.44
N TRP A 200 -22.73 9.90 21.08
CA TRP A 200 -21.72 10.27 22.06
C TRP A 200 -22.11 11.51 22.86
N GLU A 201 -22.70 12.54 22.23
CA GLU A 201 -23.18 13.73 22.93
C GLU A 201 -24.22 13.37 24.00
N LYS A 202 -25.18 12.49 23.66
CA LYS A 202 -26.17 11.99 24.63
C LYS A 202 -25.52 11.24 25.79
N VAL A 203 -24.52 10.40 25.52
CA VAL A 203 -23.77 9.67 26.56
C VAL A 203 -22.96 10.63 27.43
N ALA A 204 -22.28 11.61 26.83
CA ALA A 204 -21.51 12.63 27.54
C ALA A 204 -22.41 13.51 28.43
N GLU A 205 -23.60 13.86 27.97
CA GLU A 205 -24.59 14.61 28.77
C GLU A 205 -25.00 13.81 30.03
N ARG A 206 -25.18 12.49 29.92
CA ARG A 206 -25.48 11.62 31.07
C ARG A 206 -24.33 11.59 32.08
N PHE A 207 -23.07 11.49 31.62
CA PHE A 207 -21.92 11.56 32.51
C PHE A 207 -21.75 12.94 33.16
N MET A 208 -22.10 14.02 32.46
CA MET A 208 -22.13 15.37 33.05
C MET A 208 -23.21 15.49 34.13
N GLN A 209 -24.39 14.91 33.91
CA GLN A 209 -25.46 14.82 34.92
C GLN A 209 -24.98 14.01 36.14
N GLN A 210 -24.37 12.83 35.94
CA GLN A 210 -23.83 12.01 37.04
C GLN A 210 -22.75 12.76 37.85
N LYS A 211 -21.82 13.48 37.20
CA LYS A 211 -20.81 14.31 37.87
C LYS A 211 -21.43 15.44 38.70
N GLN A 212 -22.51 16.04 38.21
CA GLN A 212 -23.25 17.07 38.93
C GLN A 212 -23.97 16.48 40.16
N GLU A 213 -24.59 15.30 40.03
CA GLU A 213 -25.23 14.61 41.15
C GLU A 213 -24.25 14.17 42.24
N ILE A 214 -23.02 13.78 41.86
CA ILE A 214 -21.94 13.48 42.82
C ILE A 214 -21.51 14.75 43.57
N LYS A 215 -21.42 15.91 42.91
CA LYS A 215 -21.12 17.19 43.55
C LYS A 215 -22.24 17.64 44.50
N GLU A 216 -23.50 17.48 44.09
CA GLU A 216 -24.65 17.76 44.95
C GLU A 216 -24.63 16.87 46.19
N LEU A 217 -24.27 15.59 46.06
CA LEU A 217 -24.09 14.70 47.21
C LEU A 217 -22.94 15.16 48.12
N ASP A 218 -21.81 15.59 47.56
CA ASP A 218 -20.70 16.16 48.34
C ASP A 218 -21.16 17.36 49.16
N GLU A 219 -21.83 18.32 48.52
CA GLU A 219 -22.37 19.51 49.18
C GLU A 219 -23.40 19.14 50.26
N GLU A 220 -24.27 18.16 50.01
CA GLU A 220 -25.26 17.69 50.99
C GLU A 220 -24.62 16.93 52.16
N LEU A 221 -23.64 16.05 51.93
CA LEU A 221 -22.92 15.30 52.97
C LEU A 221 -22.01 16.21 53.80
N LEU A 222 -21.33 17.16 53.15
CA LEU A 222 -20.60 18.21 53.83
C LEU A 222 -21.56 19.11 54.61
N ALA A 223 -22.72 19.50 54.05
CA ALA A 223 -23.71 20.27 54.78
C ALA A 223 -24.28 19.51 55.98
N LEU A 224 -24.44 18.18 55.90
CA LEU A 224 -24.83 17.33 57.03
C LEU A 224 -23.73 17.28 58.10
N GLU A 225 -22.46 17.10 57.73
CA GLU A 225 -21.33 17.13 58.68
C GLU A 225 -21.01 18.55 59.21
N PHE A 226 -21.31 19.61 58.44
CA PHE A 226 -21.27 20.99 58.92
C PHE A 226 -22.49 21.33 59.76
N SER A 227 -23.66 20.74 59.53
CA SER A 227 -24.83 20.87 60.41
C SER A 227 -24.61 20.20 61.76
N ARG A 228 -23.80 19.14 61.79
CA ARG A 228 -23.26 18.53 63.01
C ARG A 228 -22.29 19.46 63.75
N ALA A 229 -21.65 20.42 63.06
CA ALA A 229 -20.60 21.27 63.62
C ALA A 229 -21.01 22.74 63.91
N ASP A 230 -21.79 23.44 63.07
CA ASP A 230 -21.73 24.92 63.06
C ASP A 230 -23.00 25.73 62.66
N LYS A 231 -24.21 25.19 62.39
CA LYS A 231 -25.34 26.05 61.93
C LYS A 231 -26.70 25.91 62.62
N ALA A 232 -26.91 26.79 63.61
CA ALA A 232 -27.92 27.86 63.70
C ALA A 232 -29.44 27.62 63.55
N ARG A 233 -29.96 26.42 63.23
CA ARG A 233 -31.44 26.20 63.21
C ARG A 233 -31.97 25.22 64.27
N TRP A 234 -31.05 24.54 64.96
CA TRP A 234 -31.34 23.69 66.11
C TRP A 234 -30.49 24.15 67.30
N PRO A 235 -30.89 25.21 68.02
CA PRO A 235 -30.14 25.74 69.17
C PRO A 235 -29.95 24.75 70.32
N GLN A 236 -30.59 23.56 70.25
CA GLN A 236 -30.52 22.54 71.28
C GLN A 236 -29.45 21.47 71.04
N MET A 237 -28.86 21.27 69.85
CA MET A 237 -28.02 20.07 69.53
C MET A 237 -26.50 20.30 69.48
N SER A 238 -26.02 21.46 68.98
CA SER A 238 -24.62 21.88 69.15
C SER A 238 -24.38 22.44 70.56
N SER A 239 -25.44 23.05 71.13
CA SER A 239 -25.58 23.09 72.58
C SER A 239 -25.61 21.66 73.08
N LEU A 240 -26.41 20.69 72.62
CA LEU A 240 -26.34 19.30 73.14
C LEU A 240 -24.94 18.68 73.12
N LEU A 241 -24.11 18.67 72.07
CA LEU A 241 -22.76 18.05 72.20
C LEU A 241 -21.84 18.82 73.16
N LYS A 242 -21.86 20.15 73.11
CA LYS A 242 -21.05 21.02 73.99
C LYS A 242 -21.62 21.12 75.41
N GLU A 243 -22.93 20.98 75.57
CA GLU A 243 -23.78 21.03 76.75
C GLU A 243 -23.99 19.65 77.33
N VAL A 244 -23.83 18.56 76.60
CA VAL A 244 -23.72 17.17 77.07
C VAL A 244 -22.33 17.05 77.64
N LEU A 245 -21.29 17.48 76.91
CA LEU A 245 -19.99 17.68 77.52
C LEU A 245 -20.10 18.57 78.76
N LYS A 246 -20.74 19.75 78.73
CA LYS A 246 -20.89 20.66 79.92
C LYS A 246 -21.83 20.15 81.03
N LYS A 247 -22.89 19.41 80.71
CA LYS A 247 -23.90 18.81 81.61
C LYS A 247 -23.26 17.64 82.31
N TYR A 248 -22.55 16.79 81.58
CA TYR A 248 -21.78 15.69 82.14
C TYR A 248 -20.50 16.18 82.83
N VAL A 249 -19.84 17.26 82.40
CA VAL A 249 -18.83 17.99 83.22
C VAL A 249 -19.44 18.36 84.56
N GLY A 250 -20.58 19.05 84.58
CA GLY A 250 -21.24 19.49 85.81
C GLY A 250 -21.83 18.36 86.67
N ILE A 251 -22.24 17.24 86.07
CA ILE A 251 -22.71 16.04 86.80
C ILE A 251 -21.52 15.26 87.36
N ILE A 252 -20.44 15.09 86.59
CA ILE A 252 -19.21 14.39 86.99
C ILE A 252 -18.46 15.20 88.06
N GLU A 253 -18.36 16.53 87.93
CA GLU A 253 -17.82 17.42 88.97
C GLU A 253 -18.60 17.28 90.30
N LYS A 254 -19.92 17.09 90.24
CA LYS A 254 -20.79 16.92 91.43
C LYS A 254 -20.83 15.49 91.99
N THR A 255 -20.50 14.48 91.19
CA THR A 255 -20.52 13.05 91.57
C THR A 255 -19.13 12.46 91.74
N ALA A 256 -18.08 13.28 91.68
CA ALA A 256 -16.68 12.86 91.61
C ALA A 256 -16.23 12.02 92.81
N TYR A 257 -15.68 10.85 92.47
CA TYR A 257 -14.78 10.02 93.28
C TYR A 257 -13.29 10.34 92.96
N ILE A 258 -13.02 11.28 92.03
CA ILE A 258 -11.71 11.55 91.41
C ILE A 258 -11.33 13.04 91.56
N LEU A 259 -10.04 13.38 91.61
CA LEU A 259 -9.51 14.75 91.66
C LEU A 259 -9.92 15.59 90.43
N GLN A 260 -10.22 16.89 90.64
CA GLN A 260 -10.72 17.83 89.61
C GLN A 260 -9.89 17.89 88.30
N PRO A 261 -8.54 17.84 88.33
CA PRO A 261 -7.71 17.78 87.12
C PRO A 261 -7.95 16.54 86.23
N ASP A 262 -8.29 15.40 86.83
CA ASP A 262 -8.48 14.15 86.08
C ASP A 262 -9.85 14.09 85.39
N VAL A 263 -10.83 14.82 85.92
CA VAL A 263 -12.12 15.04 85.25
C VAL A 263 -11.93 15.85 83.95
N TYR A 264 -11.17 16.96 84.01
CA TYR A 264 -10.85 17.76 82.82
C TYR A 264 -10.04 16.97 81.79
N ARG A 265 -9.08 16.14 82.21
CA ARG A 265 -8.34 15.24 81.31
C ARG A 265 -9.25 14.24 80.58
N LEU A 266 -10.26 13.72 81.26
CA LEU A 266 -11.22 12.79 80.65
C LEU A 266 -12.11 13.49 79.63
N ILE A 267 -12.54 14.72 79.91
CA ILE A 267 -13.31 15.56 78.98
C ILE A 267 -12.48 15.94 77.76
N ASP A 268 -11.22 16.35 77.96
CA ASP A 268 -10.30 16.65 76.86
C ASP A 268 -10.05 15.40 76.00
N LYS A 269 -9.94 14.23 76.63
CA LYS A 269 -9.80 12.96 75.91
C LYS A 269 -11.03 12.62 75.07
N GLU A 270 -12.24 12.81 75.60
CA GLU A 270 -13.47 12.54 74.83
C GLU A 270 -13.78 13.61 73.79
N ALA A 271 -13.47 14.89 74.05
CA ALA A 271 -13.52 15.94 73.05
C ALA A 271 -12.50 15.68 71.91
N MET A 272 -11.31 15.19 72.25
CA MET A 272 -10.31 14.77 71.27
C MET A 272 -10.78 13.55 70.47
N ALA A 273 -11.40 12.56 71.10
CA ALA A 273 -11.97 11.38 70.44
C ALA A 273 -13.12 11.78 69.48
N MET A 274 -14.01 12.69 69.89
CA MET A 274 -15.07 13.22 69.04
C MET A 274 -14.52 14.02 67.85
N ASN A 275 -13.53 14.88 68.07
CA ASN A 275 -12.88 15.62 66.99
C ASN A 275 -12.14 14.67 66.02
N GLN A 276 -11.50 13.62 66.53
CA GLN A 276 -10.89 12.57 65.70
C GLN A 276 -11.94 11.81 64.88
N ALA A 277 -13.10 11.49 65.45
CA ALA A 277 -14.20 10.88 64.72
C ALA A 277 -14.77 11.79 63.63
N LEU A 278 -14.96 13.09 63.89
CA LEU A 278 -15.40 14.07 62.89
C LEU A 278 -14.41 14.23 61.74
N LEU A 279 -13.11 14.31 62.05
CA LEU A 279 -12.06 14.34 61.03
C LEU A 279 -11.98 13.01 60.26
N GLY A 280 -12.20 11.89 60.93
CA GLY A 280 -12.31 10.56 60.33
C GLY A 280 -13.48 10.48 59.34
N ASN A 281 -14.66 10.97 59.73
CA ASN A 281 -15.85 11.05 58.87
C ASN A 281 -15.63 11.96 57.66
N ARG A 282 -15.08 13.15 57.85
CA ARG A 282 -14.73 14.06 56.74
C ARG A 282 -13.74 13.42 55.78
N ARG A 283 -12.75 12.69 56.30
CA ARG A 283 -11.80 11.93 55.47
C ARG A 283 -12.49 10.78 54.73
N ALA A 284 -13.42 10.08 55.37
CA ALA A 284 -14.18 8.99 54.75
C ALA A 284 -15.10 9.51 53.63
N ILE A 285 -15.78 10.65 53.83
CA ILE A 285 -16.60 11.30 52.80
C ILE A 285 -15.73 11.76 51.63
N ALA A 286 -14.60 12.41 51.91
CA ALA A 286 -13.65 12.80 50.86
C ALA A 286 -13.13 11.57 50.08
N GLN A 287 -12.81 10.48 50.77
CA GLN A 287 -12.37 9.24 50.13
C GLN A 287 -13.48 8.59 49.29
N LEU A 288 -14.72 8.58 49.79
CA LEU A 288 -15.89 8.08 49.04
C LEU A 288 -16.07 8.86 47.74
N LEU A 289 -15.96 10.18 47.77
CA LEU A 289 -16.09 11.03 46.59
C LEU A 289 -14.95 10.84 45.61
N VAL A 290 -13.72 10.70 46.10
CA VAL A 290 -12.58 10.34 45.23
C VAL A 290 -12.85 9.01 44.54
N ASN A 291 -13.30 7.99 45.28
CA ASN A 291 -13.61 6.68 44.69
C ASN A 291 -14.78 6.75 43.70
N LEU A 292 -15.82 7.54 43.99
CA LEU A 292 -16.98 7.71 43.10
C LEU A 292 -16.61 8.47 41.82
N THR A 293 -15.82 9.54 41.94
CA THR A 293 -15.35 10.30 40.79
C THR A 293 -14.38 9.47 39.94
N GLU A 294 -13.48 8.69 40.56
CA GLU A 294 -12.60 7.76 39.87
C GLU A 294 -13.39 6.67 39.13
N ALA A 295 -14.39 6.05 39.78
CA ALA A 295 -15.25 5.05 39.15
C ALA A 295 -16.04 5.63 37.96
N THR A 296 -16.59 6.85 38.12
CA THR A 296 -17.32 7.53 37.04
C THR A 296 -16.42 7.87 35.86
N LEU A 297 -15.18 8.32 36.13
CA LEU A 297 -14.18 8.58 35.09
C LEU A 297 -13.75 7.29 34.38
N GLN A 298 -13.58 6.19 35.12
CA GLN A 298 -13.27 4.90 34.52
C GLN A 298 -14.39 4.42 33.60
N GLN A 299 -15.66 4.53 34.05
CA GLN A 299 -16.81 4.23 33.20
C GLN A 299 -16.89 5.12 31.95
N GLU A 300 -16.60 6.42 32.07
CA GLU A 300 -16.54 7.33 30.92
C GLU A 300 -15.45 6.91 29.92
N LEU A 301 -14.27 6.51 30.41
CA LEU A 301 -13.19 5.99 29.58
C LEU A 301 -13.60 4.69 28.86
N ASP A 302 -14.18 3.74 29.58
CA ASP A 302 -14.61 2.46 29.01
C ASP A 302 -15.68 2.67 27.93
N ASN A 303 -16.64 3.56 28.17
CA ASN A 303 -17.67 3.92 27.18
C ASN A 303 -17.11 4.74 26.01
N ARG A 304 -16.09 5.58 26.23
CA ARG A 304 -15.36 6.25 25.15
C ARG A 304 -14.63 5.24 24.27
N HIS A 305 -14.00 4.23 24.86
CA HIS A 305 -13.37 3.14 24.11
C HIS A 305 -14.38 2.32 23.32
N ARG A 306 -15.54 2.02 23.91
CA ARG A 306 -16.65 1.35 23.22
C ARG A 306 -17.15 2.15 22.02
N TRP A 307 -17.41 3.45 22.21
CA TRP A 307 -17.80 4.34 21.12
C TRP A 307 -16.72 4.42 20.03
N GLN A 308 -15.44 4.55 20.40
CA GLN A 308 -14.35 4.59 19.44
C GLN A 308 -14.28 3.29 18.61
N SER A 309 -14.47 2.14 19.26
CA SER A 309 -14.52 0.83 18.57
C SER A 309 -15.69 0.75 17.59
N LEU A 310 -16.85 1.32 17.92
CA LEU A 310 -18.00 1.42 17.00
C LEU A 310 -17.71 2.33 15.81
N VAL A 311 -17.06 3.47 16.04
CA VAL A 311 -16.64 4.37 14.96
C VAL A 311 -15.60 3.69 14.07
N ASP A 312 -14.64 2.95 14.64
CA ASP A 312 -13.59 2.27 13.88
C ASP A 312 -14.16 1.11 13.04
N THR A 313 -15.12 0.34 13.59
CA THR A 313 -15.82 -0.72 12.83
C THR A 313 -16.69 -0.13 11.73
N TRP A 314 -17.43 0.95 11.99
CA TRP A 314 -18.17 1.68 10.96
C TRP A 314 -17.25 2.21 9.84
N LYS A 315 -16.11 2.82 10.22
CA LYS A 315 -15.10 3.29 9.26
C LYS A 315 -14.56 2.14 8.39
N ALA A 316 -14.31 0.98 8.99
CA ALA A 316 -13.83 -0.20 8.28
C ALA A 316 -14.86 -0.70 7.26
N LEU A 317 -16.14 -0.83 7.65
CA LEU A 317 -17.23 -1.24 6.76
C LEU A 317 -17.39 -0.26 5.58
N LYS A 318 -17.33 1.05 5.85
CA LYS A 318 -17.40 2.08 4.81
C LYS A 318 -16.25 1.98 3.81
N LYS A 319 -15.03 1.74 4.29
CA LYS A 319 -13.86 1.52 3.44
C LYS A 319 -14.01 0.26 2.59
N GLU A 320 -14.43 -0.85 3.19
CA GLU A 320 -14.62 -2.13 2.51
C GLU A 320 -15.70 -2.04 1.43
N GLY A 321 -16.85 -1.44 1.74
CA GLY A 321 -17.92 -1.22 0.76
C GLY A 321 -17.48 -0.31 -0.40
N LEU A 322 -16.65 0.70 -0.14
CA LEU A 322 -16.08 1.56 -1.19
C LEU A 322 -15.08 0.78 -2.07
N ILE A 323 -14.21 -0.03 -1.45
CA ILE A 323 -13.27 -0.90 -2.18
C ILE A 323 -14.03 -1.88 -3.06
N GLN A 324 -15.07 -2.51 -2.54
CA GLN A 324 -15.87 -3.47 -3.31
C GLN A 324 -16.52 -2.81 -4.52
N ARG A 325 -17.17 -1.64 -4.36
CA ARG A 325 -17.76 -0.89 -5.47
C ARG A 325 -16.73 -0.49 -6.52
N PHE A 326 -15.54 -0.09 -6.10
CA PHE A 326 -14.45 0.23 -7.03
C PHE A 326 -13.94 -1.02 -7.74
N THR A 327 -13.85 -2.15 -7.05
CA THR A 327 -13.44 -3.44 -7.64
C THR A 327 -14.48 -3.91 -8.67
N GLU A 328 -15.77 -3.80 -8.37
CA GLU A 328 -16.86 -4.09 -9.30
C GLU A 328 -16.82 -3.17 -10.53
N PHE A 329 -16.51 -1.89 -10.34
CA PHE A 329 -16.28 -0.95 -11.43
C PHE A 329 -15.08 -1.37 -12.30
N MET A 330 -13.93 -1.69 -11.70
CA MET A 330 -12.76 -2.19 -12.44
C MET A 330 -12.99 -3.52 -13.14
N ALA A 331 -13.91 -4.34 -12.63
CA ALA A 331 -14.33 -5.61 -13.24
C ALA A 331 -15.41 -5.43 -14.32
N SER A 332 -15.94 -4.22 -14.50
CA SER A 332 -16.94 -3.95 -15.53
C SER A 332 -16.39 -4.17 -16.94
N GLU A 333 -17.25 -4.62 -17.84
CA GLU A 333 -16.88 -4.85 -19.25
C GLU A 333 -16.43 -3.56 -19.93
N GLU A 334 -16.96 -2.40 -19.52
CA GLU A 334 -16.60 -1.08 -20.07
C GLU A 334 -15.11 -0.75 -19.87
N ILE A 335 -14.49 -1.28 -18.81
CA ILE A 335 -13.08 -1.03 -18.47
C ILE A 335 -12.19 -2.17 -18.93
N GLN A 336 -12.55 -3.42 -18.59
CA GLN A 336 -11.74 -4.59 -18.96
C GLN A 336 -11.63 -4.74 -20.47
N GLU A 337 -12.72 -4.47 -21.18
CA GLU A 337 -12.85 -4.71 -22.60
C GLU A 337 -13.65 -3.57 -23.27
N PRO A 338 -13.05 -2.37 -23.39
CA PRO A 338 -13.77 -1.17 -23.83
C PRO A 338 -14.40 -1.38 -25.22
N PRO A 339 -15.71 -1.09 -25.39
CA PRO A 339 -16.41 -1.38 -26.63
C PRO A 339 -15.88 -0.57 -27.82
N GLU A 340 -15.41 0.65 -27.57
CA GLU A 340 -14.77 1.50 -28.58
C GLU A 340 -13.47 0.87 -29.10
N VAL A 341 -12.65 0.29 -28.21
CA VAL A 341 -11.41 -0.39 -28.58
C VAL A 341 -11.71 -1.67 -29.35
N LYS A 342 -12.67 -2.48 -28.88
CA LYS A 342 -13.09 -3.69 -29.61
C LYS A 342 -13.51 -3.37 -31.03
N LYS A 343 -14.35 -2.34 -31.19
CA LYS A 343 -14.81 -1.90 -32.51
C LYS A 343 -13.64 -1.47 -33.40
N GLU A 344 -12.70 -0.67 -32.87
CA GLU A 344 -11.51 -0.26 -33.62
C GLU A 344 -10.65 -1.46 -34.04
N LEU A 345 -10.44 -2.44 -33.15
CA LEU A 345 -9.68 -3.66 -33.47
C LEU A 345 -10.37 -4.51 -34.55
N GLU A 346 -11.70 -4.62 -34.52
CA GLU A 346 -12.47 -5.30 -35.56
C GLU A 346 -12.43 -4.57 -36.91
N GLU A 347 -12.50 -3.24 -36.89
CA GLU A 347 -12.36 -2.41 -38.09
C GLU A 347 -10.94 -2.50 -38.66
N MET A 348 -9.92 -2.48 -37.80
CA MET A 348 -8.52 -2.70 -38.16
C MET A 348 -8.33 -4.04 -38.86
N GLN A 349 -8.87 -5.13 -38.30
CA GLN A 349 -8.77 -6.45 -38.92
C GLN A 349 -9.43 -6.48 -40.31
N LYS A 350 -10.63 -5.93 -40.47
CA LYS A 350 -11.33 -5.88 -41.76
C LYS A 350 -10.56 -5.06 -42.79
N ASN A 351 -10.04 -3.91 -42.40
CA ASN A 351 -9.27 -3.04 -43.30
C ASN A 351 -7.93 -3.67 -43.67
N GLN A 352 -7.27 -4.34 -42.73
CA GLN A 352 -6.04 -5.09 -42.98
C GLN A 352 -6.28 -6.21 -44.01
N GLU A 353 -7.39 -6.94 -43.93
CA GLU A 353 -7.76 -7.94 -44.94
C GLU A 353 -7.96 -7.34 -46.33
N VAL A 354 -8.60 -6.17 -46.42
CA VAL A 354 -8.82 -5.46 -47.69
C VAL A 354 -7.50 -4.98 -48.28
N LEU A 355 -6.65 -4.32 -47.50
CA LEU A 355 -5.34 -3.85 -47.94
C LEU A 355 -4.42 -5.01 -48.34
N GLN A 356 -4.46 -6.12 -47.59
CA GLN A 356 -3.70 -7.31 -47.92
C GLN A 356 -4.19 -7.96 -49.22
N LYS A 357 -5.49 -7.96 -49.51
CA LYS A 357 -6.02 -8.41 -50.81
C LYS A 357 -5.50 -7.54 -51.96
N VAL A 358 -5.59 -6.21 -51.83
CA VAL A 358 -5.05 -5.27 -52.83
C VAL A 358 -3.55 -5.51 -53.07
N ARG A 359 -2.79 -5.75 -52.00
CA ARG A 359 -1.37 -6.08 -52.09
C ARG A 359 -1.12 -7.42 -52.80
N LEU A 360 -1.90 -8.46 -52.50
CA LEU A 360 -1.80 -9.75 -53.17
C LEU A 360 -2.15 -9.67 -54.66
N ASP A 361 -3.19 -8.92 -55.00
CA ASP A 361 -3.58 -8.67 -56.39
C ASP A 361 -2.44 -7.95 -57.14
N HIS A 362 -1.85 -6.92 -56.53
CA HIS A 362 -0.69 -6.22 -57.09
C HIS A 362 0.51 -7.15 -57.26
N LEU A 363 0.77 -8.04 -56.30
CA LEU A 363 1.83 -9.05 -56.42
C LEU A 363 1.59 -9.98 -57.60
N CYS A 364 0.34 -10.36 -57.89
CA CYS A 364 0.02 -11.22 -59.04
C CYS A 364 0.28 -10.53 -60.38
N THR A 365 0.19 -9.19 -60.44
CA THR A 365 0.43 -8.43 -61.69
C THR A 365 1.85 -8.59 -62.23
N ILE A 366 2.82 -9.03 -61.41
CA ILE A 366 4.18 -9.30 -61.89
C ILE A 366 4.22 -10.39 -62.97
N CYS A 367 3.26 -11.31 -62.96
CA CYS A 367 3.14 -12.35 -63.99
C CYS A 367 2.80 -11.77 -65.37
N ASN A 368 2.27 -10.54 -65.43
CA ASN A 368 2.02 -9.84 -66.70
C ASN A 368 3.28 -9.15 -67.23
N LEU A 369 4.29 -8.92 -66.36
CA LEU A 369 5.58 -8.33 -66.71
C LEU A 369 6.54 -9.43 -67.19
N LEU A 370 6.14 -10.19 -68.21
CA LEU A 370 6.97 -11.20 -68.86
C LEU A 370 7.36 -10.76 -70.28
N PRO A 371 8.46 -11.29 -70.84
CA PRO A 371 8.82 -11.05 -72.24
C PRO A 371 7.63 -11.30 -73.19
N PRO A 372 7.42 -10.45 -74.21
CA PRO A 372 8.37 -9.47 -74.75
C PRO A 372 8.30 -8.07 -74.15
N ASN A 373 7.26 -7.74 -73.36
CA ASN A 373 7.02 -6.39 -72.85
C ASN A 373 7.87 -6.03 -71.63
N TYR A 374 8.71 -6.96 -71.16
CA TYR A 374 9.48 -6.85 -69.95
C TYR A 374 10.63 -5.84 -70.06
N ASN A 375 10.63 -4.82 -69.20
CA ASN A 375 11.69 -3.82 -69.14
C ASN A 375 11.97 -3.36 -67.71
N LYS A 376 13.16 -2.77 -67.52
CA LYS A 376 13.61 -2.29 -66.21
C LYS A 376 12.71 -1.21 -65.62
N ASN A 377 12.22 -0.28 -66.44
CA ASN A 377 11.43 0.86 -65.98
C ASN A 377 10.09 0.40 -65.37
N GLN A 378 9.37 -0.48 -66.07
CA GLN A 378 8.12 -1.09 -65.61
C GLN A 378 8.31 -1.90 -64.33
N LEU A 379 9.42 -2.65 -64.22
CA LEU A 379 9.73 -3.36 -62.98
C LEU A 379 10.00 -2.40 -61.81
N THR A 380 10.70 -1.29 -62.05
CA THR A 380 10.91 -0.27 -61.01
C THR A 380 9.61 0.43 -60.62
N GLU A 381 8.73 0.74 -61.58
CA GLU A 381 7.41 1.33 -61.31
C GLU A 381 6.53 0.37 -60.51
N TRP A 382 6.50 -0.91 -60.89
CA TRP A 382 5.79 -1.95 -60.15
C TRP A 382 6.29 -2.07 -58.70
N TYR A 383 7.61 -2.05 -58.49
CA TYR A 383 8.21 -2.09 -57.15
C TYR A 383 7.93 -0.83 -56.34
N ASN A 384 7.98 0.35 -56.95
CA ASN A 384 7.61 1.61 -56.31
C ASN A 384 6.13 1.62 -55.89
N SER A 385 5.25 1.01 -56.71
CA SER A 385 3.84 0.81 -56.34
C SER A 385 3.69 -0.17 -55.17
N LEU A 386 4.42 -1.30 -55.17
CA LEU A 386 4.39 -2.26 -54.07
C LEU A 386 4.91 -1.66 -52.76
N THR A 387 6.02 -0.93 -52.80
CA THR A 387 6.58 -0.25 -51.62
C THR A 387 5.67 0.86 -51.11
N SER A 388 4.96 1.57 -52.00
CA SER A 388 3.92 2.53 -51.61
C SER A 388 2.76 1.84 -50.88
N LEU A 389 2.30 0.69 -51.38
CA LEU A 389 1.25 -0.11 -50.72
C LEU A 389 1.70 -0.63 -49.34
N ASN A 390 2.94 -1.12 -49.22
CA ASN A 390 3.49 -1.56 -47.93
C ASN A 390 3.54 -0.37 -46.94
N LYS A 391 4.01 0.81 -47.38
CA LYS A 391 4.03 2.02 -46.55
C LYS A 391 2.63 2.47 -46.12
N GLN A 392 1.63 2.36 -47.01
CA GLN A 392 0.25 2.68 -46.65
C GLN A 392 -0.29 1.74 -45.56
N LEU A 393 0.03 0.45 -45.63
CA LEU A 393 -0.32 -0.53 -44.60
C LEU A 393 0.38 -0.21 -43.27
N ASP A 394 1.67 0.13 -43.32
CA ASP A 394 2.45 0.49 -42.13
C ASP A 394 1.92 1.78 -41.48
N THR A 395 1.66 2.84 -42.27
CA THR A 395 1.03 4.07 -41.77
C THR A 395 -0.33 3.79 -41.14
N TYR A 396 -1.14 2.95 -41.78
CA TYR A 396 -2.44 2.56 -41.24
C TYR A 396 -2.33 1.86 -39.88
N HIS A 397 -1.40 0.91 -39.73
CA HIS A 397 -1.15 0.26 -38.44
C HIS A 397 -0.72 1.28 -37.37
N MET A 398 0.16 2.23 -37.71
CA MET A 398 0.59 3.29 -36.77
C MET A 398 -0.58 4.20 -36.34
N ASP A 399 -1.45 4.58 -37.28
CA ASP A 399 -2.61 5.43 -37.00
C ASP A 399 -3.64 4.70 -36.12
N SER A 400 -3.95 3.44 -36.44
CA SER A 400 -4.86 2.61 -35.62
C SER A 400 -4.27 2.34 -34.23
N MET A 401 -2.96 2.07 -34.12
CA MET A 401 -2.30 1.93 -32.81
C MET A 401 -2.41 3.21 -31.98
N SER A 402 -2.14 4.36 -32.59
CA SER A 402 -2.26 5.67 -31.93
C SER A 402 -3.69 5.92 -31.43
N LEU A 403 -4.70 5.54 -32.23
CA LEU A 403 -6.10 5.64 -31.85
C LEU A 403 -6.43 4.69 -30.69
N VAL A 404 -5.99 3.43 -30.73
CA VAL A 404 -6.21 2.47 -29.64
C VAL A 404 -5.56 2.96 -28.34
N HIS A 405 -4.33 3.49 -28.40
CA HIS A 405 -3.67 4.10 -27.24
C HIS A 405 -4.50 5.26 -26.67
N PHE A 406 -5.00 6.15 -27.52
CA PHE A 406 -5.84 7.28 -27.11
C PHE A 406 -7.17 6.82 -26.48
N LEU A 407 -7.79 5.76 -27.00
CA LEU A 407 -9.01 5.20 -26.42
C LEU A 407 -8.76 4.63 -25.03
N TYR A 408 -7.68 3.86 -24.83
CA TYR A 408 -7.29 3.41 -23.50
C TYR A 408 -6.92 4.56 -22.56
N GLU A 409 -6.32 5.63 -23.08
CA GLU A 409 -6.05 6.84 -22.29
C GLU A 409 -7.33 7.46 -21.72
N LYS A 410 -8.41 7.52 -22.50
CA LYS A 410 -9.70 7.96 -21.98
C LYS A 410 -10.21 7.05 -20.85
N VAL A 411 -10.06 5.73 -21.00
CA VAL A 411 -10.47 4.77 -19.97
C VAL A 411 -9.63 4.95 -18.70
N TRP A 412 -8.32 5.18 -18.81
CA TRP A 412 -7.47 5.49 -17.66
C TRP A 412 -7.89 6.80 -16.98
N GLN A 413 -8.22 7.84 -17.75
CA GLN A 413 -8.75 9.09 -17.18
C GLN A 413 -10.08 8.87 -16.43
N GLN A 414 -10.97 8.04 -16.95
CA GLN A 414 -12.21 7.65 -16.25
C GLN A 414 -11.93 6.87 -14.97
N CYS A 415 -10.94 5.97 -14.98
CA CYS A 415 -10.52 5.26 -13.77
C CYS A 415 -9.98 6.25 -12.73
N LEU A 416 -9.10 7.16 -13.14
CA LEU A 416 -8.51 8.17 -12.25
C LEU A 416 -9.57 9.15 -11.71
N SER A 417 -10.54 9.58 -12.52
CA SER A 417 -11.64 10.41 -12.03
C SER A 417 -12.46 9.65 -10.99
N ARG A 418 -12.74 8.37 -11.21
CA ARG A 418 -13.44 7.53 -10.24
C ARG A 418 -12.67 7.35 -8.93
N VAL A 419 -11.34 7.26 -8.99
CA VAL A 419 -10.49 7.26 -7.79
C VAL A 419 -10.59 8.59 -7.03
N GLN A 420 -10.61 9.72 -7.74
CA GLN A 420 -10.79 11.03 -7.10
C GLN A 420 -12.19 11.19 -6.49
N GLU A 421 -13.24 10.70 -7.16
CA GLU A 421 -14.59 10.65 -6.60
C GLU A 421 -14.64 9.81 -5.32
N CYS A 422 -13.96 8.66 -5.29
CA CYS A 422 -13.84 7.84 -4.08
C CYS A 422 -13.09 8.59 -2.96
N LYS A 423 -12.00 9.31 -3.27
CA LYS A 423 -11.29 10.18 -2.31
C LYS A 423 -12.23 11.26 -1.76
N GLN A 424 -12.99 11.91 -2.63
CA GLN A 424 -13.93 12.96 -2.24
C GLN A 424 -15.05 12.41 -1.35
N GLN A 425 -15.62 11.25 -1.67
CA GLN A 425 -16.65 10.60 -0.84
C GLN A 425 -16.14 10.28 0.57
N LEU A 426 -14.88 9.84 0.72
CA LEU A 426 -14.27 9.62 2.04
C LEU A 426 -14.16 10.92 2.84
N LEU A 427 -13.80 12.03 2.19
CA LEU A 427 -13.70 13.34 2.81
C LEU A 427 -15.09 13.92 3.17
N GLU A 428 -16.10 13.68 2.34
CA GLU A 428 -17.49 14.10 2.58
C GLU A 428 -18.08 13.46 3.84
N TRP A 429 -17.67 12.23 4.17
CA TRP A 429 -18.06 11.59 5.41
C TRP A 429 -17.47 12.25 6.66
N LYS A 430 -16.56 13.24 6.55
CA LYS A 430 -15.93 14.04 7.63
C LYS A 430 -15.25 13.25 8.77
N ALA A 431 -15.33 11.93 8.75
CA ALA A 431 -14.75 11.03 9.74
C ALA A 431 -13.31 10.64 9.40
N PHE A 432 -12.94 10.71 8.12
CA PHE A 432 -11.62 10.35 7.61
C PHE A 432 -10.74 11.60 7.46
N SER A 433 -9.51 11.50 7.93
CA SER A 433 -8.49 12.52 7.64
C SER A 433 -7.99 12.38 6.21
N GLU A 434 -7.40 13.44 5.65
CA GLU A 434 -6.79 13.39 4.32
C GLU A 434 -5.69 12.32 4.24
N ALA A 435 -4.89 12.17 5.29
CA ALA A 435 -3.87 11.13 5.39
C ALA A 435 -4.48 9.71 5.40
N GLU A 436 -5.61 9.49 6.08
CA GLU A 436 -6.31 8.20 6.06
C GLU A 436 -6.90 7.90 4.68
N ALA A 437 -7.47 8.90 3.99
CA ALA A 437 -7.99 8.73 2.64
C ALA A 437 -6.86 8.40 1.65
N GLU A 438 -5.72 9.10 1.72
CA GLU A 438 -4.55 8.82 0.88
C GLU A 438 -3.94 7.45 1.18
N SER A 439 -3.94 7.03 2.45
CA SER A 439 -3.48 5.70 2.85
C SER A 439 -4.34 4.56 2.29
N LEU A 440 -5.59 4.83 1.90
CA LEU A 440 -6.44 3.86 1.21
C LEU A 440 -6.21 3.93 -0.29
N VAL A 441 -6.28 5.13 -0.85
CA VAL A 441 -6.24 5.38 -2.30
C VAL A 441 -4.92 4.93 -2.92
N ASN A 442 -3.78 5.22 -2.29
CA ASN A 442 -2.44 4.91 -2.80
C ASN A 442 -2.15 3.40 -2.91
N PRO A 443 -2.33 2.59 -1.86
CA PRO A 443 -2.04 1.16 -1.94
C PRO A 443 -3.17 0.31 -2.52
N THR A 444 -4.44 0.74 -2.53
CA THR A 444 -5.52 -0.12 -3.04
C THR A 444 -5.97 0.29 -4.44
N PHE A 445 -6.46 1.53 -4.61
CA PHE A 445 -7.02 1.96 -5.88
C PHE A 445 -5.97 2.17 -6.95
N PHE A 446 -4.87 2.87 -6.65
CA PHE A 446 -3.80 3.08 -7.63
C PHE A 446 -3.07 1.79 -8.00
N LEU A 447 -2.94 0.81 -7.08
CA LEU A 447 -2.39 -0.50 -7.44
C LEU A 447 -3.30 -1.23 -8.43
N MET A 448 -4.62 -1.28 -8.19
CA MET A 448 -5.56 -1.93 -9.13
C MET A 448 -5.55 -1.26 -10.51
N VAL A 449 -5.55 0.08 -10.57
CA VAL A 449 -5.45 0.82 -11.84
C VAL A 449 -4.10 0.56 -12.51
N GLY A 450 -3.01 0.55 -11.75
CA GLY A 450 -1.66 0.29 -12.26
C GLY A 450 -1.47 -1.14 -12.78
N GLU A 451 -2.05 -2.15 -12.13
CA GLU A 451 -2.05 -3.53 -12.61
C GLU A 451 -2.80 -3.68 -13.93
N PHE A 452 -3.99 -3.05 -14.03
CA PHE A 452 -4.75 -3.00 -15.26
C PHE A 452 -3.98 -2.29 -16.39
N GLN A 453 -3.44 -1.11 -16.11
CA GLN A 453 -2.63 -0.33 -17.04
C GLN A 453 -1.43 -1.17 -17.54
N SER A 454 -0.67 -1.76 -16.63
CA SER A 454 0.50 -2.58 -17.00
C SER A 454 0.13 -3.78 -17.87
N LYS A 455 -1.02 -4.42 -17.61
CA LYS A 455 -1.51 -5.52 -18.44
C LYS A 455 -1.83 -5.05 -19.86
N VAL A 456 -2.53 -3.94 -20.01
CA VAL A 456 -2.89 -3.36 -21.32
C VAL A 456 -1.65 -2.87 -22.06
N GLU A 457 -0.75 -2.14 -21.40
CA GLU A 457 0.49 -1.64 -22.00
C GLU A 457 1.35 -2.80 -22.56
N LYS A 458 1.47 -3.91 -21.83
CA LYS A 458 2.18 -5.10 -22.33
C LYS A 458 1.52 -5.70 -23.57
N GLN A 459 0.18 -5.68 -23.65
CA GLN A 459 -0.53 -6.16 -24.83
C GLN A 459 -0.33 -5.23 -26.03
N LEU A 460 -0.36 -3.92 -25.81
CA LEU A 460 -0.12 -2.92 -26.85
C LEU A 460 1.33 -2.95 -27.35
N GLU A 461 2.31 -3.10 -26.45
CA GLU A 461 3.72 -3.25 -26.81
C GLU A 461 3.97 -4.51 -27.65
N LEU A 462 3.31 -5.63 -27.31
CA LEU A 462 3.39 -6.85 -28.10
C LEU A 462 2.80 -6.68 -29.50
N LEU A 463 1.68 -5.95 -29.62
CA LEU A 463 1.05 -5.66 -30.90
C LEU A 463 1.92 -4.74 -31.76
N ASP A 464 2.46 -3.67 -31.18
CA ASP A 464 3.37 -2.72 -31.84
C ASP A 464 4.64 -3.41 -32.34
N SER A 465 5.27 -4.21 -31.48
CA SER A 465 6.45 -5.02 -31.85
C SER A 465 6.13 -6.00 -32.98
N SER A 466 4.94 -6.62 -32.97
CA SER A 466 4.50 -7.52 -34.04
C SER A 466 4.34 -6.79 -35.37
N PHE A 467 3.79 -5.57 -35.37
CA PHE A 467 3.69 -4.74 -36.57
C PHE A 467 5.05 -4.29 -37.09
N GLU A 468 5.97 -3.90 -36.20
CA GLU A 468 7.32 -3.51 -36.59
C GLU A 468 8.09 -4.67 -37.26
N ILE A 469 7.98 -5.88 -36.69
CA ILE A 469 8.57 -7.10 -37.27
C ILE A 469 7.94 -7.41 -38.63
N LEU A 470 6.61 -7.29 -38.74
CA LEU A 470 5.89 -7.54 -39.99
C LEU A 470 6.29 -6.55 -41.09
N ALA A 471 6.45 -5.27 -40.77
CA ALA A 471 6.88 -4.24 -41.70
C ALA A 471 8.30 -4.54 -42.22
N LYS A 472 9.23 -4.84 -41.32
CA LYS A 472 10.62 -5.21 -41.65
C LYS A 472 10.69 -6.46 -42.54
N ASP A 473 9.98 -7.52 -42.18
CA ASP A 473 9.92 -8.76 -42.96
C ASP A 473 9.30 -8.53 -44.34
N THR A 474 8.26 -7.70 -44.41
CA THR A 474 7.60 -7.33 -45.67
C THR A 474 8.52 -6.52 -46.59
N GLU A 475 9.29 -5.58 -46.04
CA GLU A 475 10.28 -4.81 -46.80
C GLU A 475 11.39 -5.71 -47.36
N LEU A 476 11.95 -6.58 -46.51
CA LEU A 476 12.99 -7.55 -46.91
C LEU A 476 12.50 -8.45 -48.04
N LYS A 477 11.33 -9.09 -47.88
CA LYS A 477 10.73 -9.96 -48.89
C LYS A 477 10.44 -9.23 -50.20
N SER A 478 9.97 -7.99 -50.12
CA SER A 478 9.70 -7.16 -51.30
C SER A 478 10.99 -6.81 -52.05
N SER A 479 12.07 -6.49 -51.32
CA SER A 479 13.39 -6.22 -51.88
C SER A 479 14.01 -7.44 -52.55
N ASP A 480 13.93 -8.61 -51.90
CA ASP A 480 14.41 -9.87 -52.44
C ASP A 480 13.67 -10.26 -53.73
N LEU A 481 12.34 -10.09 -53.74
CA LEU A 481 11.51 -10.32 -54.93
C LEU A 481 11.90 -9.38 -56.07
N PHE A 482 12.10 -8.10 -55.78
CA PHE A 482 12.55 -7.12 -56.76
C PHE A 482 13.94 -7.48 -57.32
N ARG A 483 14.88 -7.89 -56.47
CA ARG A 483 16.22 -8.33 -56.92
C ARG A 483 16.12 -9.52 -57.86
N TYR A 484 15.31 -10.52 -57.52
CA TYR A 484 15.09 -11.70 -58.35
C TYR A 484 14.60 -11.34 -59.76
N PHE A 485 13.56 -10.49 -59.86
CA PHE A 485 13.05 -10.07 -61.16
C PHE A 485 14.00 -9.09 -61.86
N GLN A 486 14.74 -8.26 -61.14
CA GLN A 486 15.72 -7.37 -61.75
C GLN A 486 16.82 -8.15 -62.47
N GLU A 487 17.25 -9.28 -61.91
CA GLU A 487 18.19 -10.19 -62.57
C GLU A 487 17.59 -10.80 -63.84
N ALA A 488 16.32 -11.23 -63.80
CA ALA A 488 15.62 -11.73 -64.98
C ALA A 488 15.50 -10.67 -66.09
N VAL A 489 15.18 -9.40 -65.74
CA VAL A 489 15.13 -8.29 -66.71
C VAL A 489 16.47 -8.09 -67.38
N LYS A 490 17.56 -8.04 -66.60
CA LYS A 490 18.92 -7.81 -67.13
C LYS A 490 19.30 -8.86 -68.18
N LEU A 491 18.93 -10.12 -67.95
CA LEU A 491 19.16 -11.18 -68.92
C LEU A 491 18.35 -10.94 -70.20
N TRP A 492 17.05 -10.65 -70.08
CA TRP A 492 16.18 -10.38 -71.22
C TRP A 492 16.65 -9.17 -72.05
N GLU A 493 16.93 -8.03 -71.41
CA GLU A 493 17.42 -6.82 -72.09
C GLU A 493 18.76 -7.06 -72.79
N GLY A 494 19.64 -7.89 -72.19
CA GLY A 494 20.89 -8.31 -72.82
C GLY A 494 20.65 -9.06 -74.13
N HIS A 495 19.78 -10.08 -74.13
CA HIS A 495 19.44 -10.84 -75.33
C HIS A 495 18.65 -10.01 -76.36
N GLN A 496 17.77 -9.11 -75.92
CA GLN A 496 17.08 -8.16 -76.79
C GLN A 496 18.07 -7.24 -77.52
N SER A 497 19.12 -6.77 -76.83
CA SER A 497 20.16 -5.93 -77.44
C SER A 497 20.97 -6.67 -78.51
N VAL A 498 21.22 -7.97 -78.32
CA VAL A 498 21.87 -8.83 -79.32
C VAL A 498 20.98 -9.00 -80.55
N LEU A 499 19.68 -9.27 -80.35
CA LEU A 499 18.71 -9.35 -81.46
C LEU A 499 18.64 -8.04 -82.26
N LEU A 500 18.56 -6.89 -81.58
CA LEU A 500 18.56 -5.57 -82.24
C LEU A 500 19.84 -5.33 -83.05
N THR A 501 20.98 -5.78 -82.55
CA THR A 501 22.26 -5.68 -83.27
C THR A 501 22.25 -6.54 -84.53
N GLN A 502 21.74 -7.78 -84.44
CA GLN A 502 21.60 -8.70 -85.58
C GLN A 502 20.63 -8.16 -86.64
N GLU A 503 19.52 -7.54 -86.22
CA GLU A 503 18.56 -6.90 -87.13
C GLU A 503 19.19 -5.73 -87.88
N LEU A 504 19.92 -4.86 -87.18
CA LEU A 504 20.63 -3.73 -87.79
C LEU A 504 21.73 -4.18 -88.76
N GLU A 505 22.44 -5.27 -88.43
CA GLU A 505 23.40 -5.89 -89.34
C GLU A 505 22.73 -6.44 -90.61
N LEU A 506 21.57 -7.08 -90.48
CA LEU A 506 20.79 -7.56 -91.62
C LEU A 506 20.31 -6.41 -92.50
N GLU A 507 19.74 -5.35 -91.91
CA GLU A 507 19.33 -4.15 -92.64
C GLU A 507 20.49 -3.55 -93.43
N LYS A 508 21.68 -3.46 -92.80
CA LYS A 508 22.90 -3.00 -93.45
C LYS A 508 23.29 -3.90 -94.64
N ARG A 509 23.23 -5.23 -94.50
CA ARG A 509 23.52 -6.16 -95.61
C ARG A 509 22.52 -6.01 -96.76
N ILE A 510 21.22 -5.95 -96.45
CA ILE A 510 20.16 -5.76 -97.44
C ILE A 510 20.35 -4.44 -98.19
N GLU A 511 20.64 -3.36 -97.48
CA GLU A 511 20.84 -2.04 -98.07
C GLU A 511 22.10 -2.00 -98.95
N GLN A 512 23.20 -2.65 -98.53
CA GLN A 512 24.39 -2.82 -99.36
C GLN A 512 24.07 -3.57 -100.67
N HIS A 513 23.28 -4.65 -100.60
CA HIS A 513 22.85 -5.37 -101.79
C HIS A 513 21.98 -4.50 -102.72
N ARG A 514 21.05 -3.71 -102.15
CA ARG A 514 20.22 -2.76 -102.91
C ARG A 514 21.06 -1.69 -103.60
N GLN A 515 21.98 -1.06 -102.90
CA GLN A 515 22.87 -0.04 -103.45
C GLN A 515 23.74 -0.59 -104.59
N LYS A 516 24.32 -1.79 -104.40
CA LYS A 516 25.10 -2.46 -105.44
C LYS A 516 24.25 -2.75 -106.67
N HIS A 517 23.05 -3.30 -106.48
CA HIS A 517 22.15 -3.60 -107.59
C HIS A 517 21.70 -2.33 -108.32
N ASN A 518 21.34 -1.27 -107.61
CA ASN A 518 20.96 0.01 -108.21
C ASN A 518 22.09 0.59 -109.08
N GLN A 519 23.34 0.53 -108.59
CA GLN A 519 24.49 0.97 -109.38
C GLN A 519 24.71 0.11 -110.62
N GLU A 520 24.56 -1.21 -110.51
CA GLU A 520 24.64 -2.13 -111.66
C GLU A 520 23.52 -1.87 -112.67
N THR A 521 22.29 -1.64 -112.21
CA THR A 521 21.12 -1.31 -113.05
C THR A 521 21.35 0.00 -113.79
N GLN A 522 21.81 1.06 -113.13
CA GLN A 522 22.12 2.34 -113.79
C GLN A 522 23.16 2.18 -114.90
N ASN A 523 24.19 1.34 -114.65
CA ASN A 523 25.21 1.03 -115.66
C ASN A 523 24.62 0.21 -116.83
N GLN A 524 23.64 -0.66 -116.56
CA GLN A 524 22.95 -1.42 -117.60
C GLN A 524 21.98 -0.57 -118.41
N GLU A 525 21.24 0.34 -117.78
CA GLU A 525 20.34 1.29 -118.44
C GLU A 525 21.13 2.21 -119.39
N THR A 526 22.22 2.81 -118.92
CA THR A 526 23.08 3.64 -119.78
C THR A 526 23.70 2.86 -120.96
N SER A 527 23.94 1.56 -120.79
CA SER A 527 24.43 0.69 -121.86
C SER A 527 23.31 0.29 -122.84
N LEU A 528 22.09 0.09 -122.34
CA LEU A 528 20.90 -0.17 -123.14
C LEU A 528 20.52 1.07 -123.96
N ASP A 529 20.55 2.26 -123.38
CA ASP A 529 20.27 3.53 -124.07
C ASP A 529 21.20 3.72 -125.25
N LYS A 530 22.51 3.50 -125.06
CA LYS A 530 23.50 3.52 -126.15
C LYS A 530 23.15 2.52 -127.27
N LEU A 531 22.69 1.33 -126.90
CA LEU A 531 22.31 0.28 -127.85
C LEU A 531 21.01 0.64 -128.60
N LEU A 532 20.04 1.24 -127.92
CA LEU A 532 18.80 1.75 -128.51
C LEU A 532 19.07 2.92 -129.46
N ASP A 533 19.97 3.83 -129.10
CA ASP A 533 20.39 4.92 -129.98
C ASP A 533 21.12 4.40 -131.23
N GLN A 534 21.97 3.38 -131.08
CA GLN A 534 22.58 2.69 -132.22
C GLN A 534 21.51 2.07 -133.13
N LEU A 535 20.48 1.42 -132.56
CA LEU A 535 19.35 0.85 -133.30
C LEU A 535 18.55 1.91 -134.08
N ARG A 536 18.33 3.09 -133.50
CA ARG A 536 17.66 4.22 -134.16
C ARG A 536 18.44 4.78 -135.35
N GLN A 537 19.77 4.64 -135.35
CA GLN A 537 20.68 5.19 -136.37
C GLN A 537 21.03 4.21 -137.51
N GLN A 538 20.66 2.93 -137.44
CA GLN A 538 20.98 1.94 -138.48
C GLN A 538 20.05 2.05 -139.70
N SER A 539 20.60 1.93 -140.91
CA SER A 539 19.85 2.00 -142.19
C SER A 539 19.90 0.71 -143.03
N GLN A 540 20.64 -0.32 -142.59
CA GLN A 540 20.73 -1.62 -143.26
C GLN A 540 19.97 -2.71 -142.48
N GLU A 541 19.15 -3.51 -143.17
CA GLU A 541 18.27 -4.52 -142.55
C GLU A 541 19.05 -5.61 -141.78
N GLU A 542 20.15 -6.09 -142.36
CA GLU A 542 20.99 -7.13 -141.76
C GLU A 542 21.70 -6.63 -140.48
N SER A 543 22.20 -5.39 -140.47
CA SER A 543 22.83 -4.80 -139.29
C SER A 543 21.80 -4.47 -138.21
N LEU A 544 20.58 -4.03 -138.59
CA LEU A 544 19.47 -3.81 -137.66
C LEU A 544 19.06 -5.10 -136.96
N LYS A 545 18.97 -6.22 -137.70
CA LYS A 545 18.65 -7.54 -137.13
C LYS A 545 19.68 -7.99 -136.09
N ILE A 546 20.97 -7.82 -136.38
CA ILE A 546 22.06 -8.14 -135.44
C ILE A 546 21.98 -7.28 -134.16
N HIS A 547 21.72 -5.97 -134.29
CA HIS A 547 21.59 -5.09 -133.12
C HIS A 547 20.30 -5.39 -132.31
N MET A 548 19.21 -5.80 -132.97
CA MET A 548 17.97 -6.21 -132.32
C MET A 548 18.15 -7.51 -131.53
N ASP A 549 18.88 -8.47 -132.08
CA ASP A 549 19.24 -9.70 -131.36
C ASP A 549 20.16 -9.39 -130.17
N LYS A 550 21.13 -8.47 -130.33
CA LYS A 550 21.94 -7.95 -129.21
C LYS A 550 21.06 -7.30 -128.13
N ALA A 551 20.10 -6.45 -128.48
CA ALA A 551 19.16 -5.84 -127.53
C ALA A 551 18.34 -6.91 -126.78
N ARG A 552 17.81 -7.90 -127.49
CA ARG A 552 17.06 -9.02 -126.89
C ARG A 552 17.93 -9.84 -125.93
N THR A 553 19.17 -10.13 -126.29
CA THR A 553 20.11 -10.82 -125.38
C THR A 553 20.46 -9.96 -124.17
N PHE A 554 20.61 -8.65 -124.34
CA PHE A 554 20.88 -7.72 -123.25
C PHE A 554 19.71 -7.61 -122.27
N LEU A 555 18.47 -7.50 -122.77
CA LEU A 555 17.26 -7.50 -121.94
C LEU A 555 17.06 -8.83 -121.19
N LYS A 556 17.38 -9.97 -121.84
CA LYS A 556 17.40 -11.28 -121.15
C LYS A 556 18.45 -11.31 -120.04
N ASN A 557 19.62 -10.73 -120.26
CA ASN A 557 20.68 -10.60 -119.24
C ASN A 557 20.20 -9.74 -118.07
N MET A 558 19.62 -8.55 -118.33
CA MET A 558 19.03 -7.70 -117.28
C MET A 558 18.01 -8.48 -116.46
N LYS A 559 17.04 -9.15 -117.10
CA LYS A 559 16.05 -10.00 -116.41
C LYS A 559 16.71 -11.04 -115.48
N SER A 560 17.72 -11.76 -115.98
CA SER A 560 18.43 -12.76 -115.16
C SER A 560 19.17 -12.15 -113.96
N ARG A 561 19.67 -10.91 -114.06
CA ARG A 561 20.31 -10.22 -112.93
C ARG A 561 19.32 -9.81 -111.86
N TYR A 562 18.14 -9.33 -112.25
CA TYR A 562 17.04 -9.06 -111.31
C TYR A 562 16.61 -10.34 -110.58
N GLU A 563 16.45 -11.44 -111.30
CA GLU A 563 16.14 -12.75 -110.70
C GLU A 563 17.23 -13.18 -109.71
N CYS A 564 18.52 -13.06 -110.08
CA CYS A 564 19.65 -13.34 -109.18
C CYS A 564 19.65 -12.43 -107.93
N PHE A 565 19.39 -11.13 -108.09
CA PHE A 565 19.29 -10.19 -106.98
C PHE A 565 18.16 -10.57 -106.01
N HIS A 566 16.97 -10.90 -106.54
CA HIS A 566 15.85 -11.35 -105.71
C HIS A 566 16.17 -12.64 -104.96
N ILE A 567 16.84 -13.60 -105.59
CA ILE A 567 17.27 -14.84 -104.93
C ILE A 567 18.26 -14.53 -103.79
N LEU A 568 19.24 -13.65 -104.03
CA LEU A 568 20.21 -13.25 -103.00
C LEU A 568 19.55 -12.55 -101.81
N LEU A 569 18.67 -11.59 -102.06
CA LEU A 569 17.97 -10.85 -101.01
C LEU A 569 17.02 -11.77 -100.23
N THR A 570 16.32 -12.67 -100.92
CA THR A 570 15.48 -13.68 -100.27
C THR A 570 16.32 -14.58 -99.38
N LYS A 571 17.51 -15.01 -99.82
CA LYS A 571 18.40 -15.83 -99.02
C LYS A 571 18.83 -15.13 -97.73
N GLU A 572 19.27 -13.87 -97.80
CA GLU A 572 19.67 -13.08 -96.63
C GLU A 572 18.52 -12.92 -95.62
N VAL A 573 17.29 -12.65 -96.10
CA VAL A 573 16.11 -12.52 -95.25
C VAL A 573 15.73 -13.86 -94.60
N MET A 574 15.84 -14.98 -95.34
CA MET A 574 15.49 -16.30 -94.84
C MET A 574 16.46 -16.85 -93.79
N GLU A 575 17.67 -16.29 -93.68
CA GLU A 575 18.63 -16.65 -92.63
C GLU A 575 18.27 -16.02 -91.26
N TYR A 576 17.54 -14.90 -91.25
CA TYR A 576 17.23 -14.14 -90.02
C TYR A 576 16.38 -14.90 -88.99
N PRO A 577 15.28 -15.60 -89.35
CA PRO A 577 14.52 -16.41 -88.39
C PRO A 577 15.38 -17.46 -87.67
N GLY A 578 16.41 -18.00 -88.33
CA GLY A 578 17.34 -18.94 -87.72
C GLY A 578 18.26 -18.30 -86.69
N LEU A 579 18.67 -17.04 -86.91
CA LEU A 579 19.44 -16.26 -85.94
C LEU A 579 18.59 -15.91 -84.70
N VAL A 580 17.34 -15.48 -84.91
CA VAL A 580 16.40 -15.20 -83.83
C VAL A 580 16.15 -16.45 -82.98
N LEU A 581 15.94 -17.60 -83.62
CA LEU A 581 15.76 -18.88 -82.91
C LEU A 581 16.99 -19.28 -82.11
N LYS A 582 18.19 -19.10 -82.67
CA LYS A 582 19.45 -19.36 -81.97
C LYS A 582 19.56 -18.49 -80.72
N GLU A 583 19.22 -17.21 -80.82
CA GLU A 583 19.27 -16.29 -79.69
C GLU A 583 18.21 -16.59 -78.62
N LEU A 584 17.00 -17.01 -79.02
CA LEU A 584 15.97 -17.51 -78.09
C LEU A 584 16.42 -18.75 -77.31
N ASN A 585 17.06 -19.72 -77.99
CA ASN A 585 17.62 -20.90 -77.35
C ASN A 585 18.77 -20.53 -76.40
N CYS A 586 19.61 -19.56 -76.79
CA CYS A 586 20.66 -19.00 -75.91
C CYS A 586 20.06 -18.31 -74.68
N TYR A 587 18.99 -17.53 -74.83
CA TYR A 587 18.28 -16.91 -73.70
C TYR A 587 17.77 -17.96 -72.72
N SER A 588 17.08 -18.99 -73.22
CA SER A 588 16.60 -20.08 -72.37
C SER A 588 17.72 -20.79 -71.61
N PHE A 589 18.84 -21.06 -72.27
CA PHE A 589 20.01 -21.65 -71.63
C PHE A 589 20.61 -20.75 -70.53
N THR A 590 20.75 -19.46 -70.81
CA THR A 590 21.30 -18.47 -69.86
C THR A 590 20.38 -18.28 -68.66
N LEU A 591 19.08 -18.18 -68.89
CA LEU A 591 18.06 -18.08 -67.84
C LEU A 591 18.10 -19.30 -66.92
N SER A 592 18.13 -20.50 -67.50
CA SER A 592 18.21 -21.76 -66.76
C SER A 592 19.52 -21.89 -65.99
N ARG A 593 20.64 -21.38 -66.54
CA ARG A 593 21.93 -21.32 -65.85
C ARG A 593 21.87 -20.40 -64.64
N HIS A 594 21.29 -19.22 -64.80
CA HIS A 594 21.27 -18.17 -63.79
C HIS A 594 20.41 -18.56 -62.58
N PHE A 595 19.24 -19.15 -62.83
CA PHE A 595 18.30 -19.59 -61.80
C PHE A 595 18.48 -21.06 -61.37
N PHE A 596 19.56 -21.71 -61.82
CA PHE A 596 19.86 -23.12 -61.52
C PHE A 596 18.73 -24.11 -61.86
N ILE A 597 17.97 -23.81 -62.91
CA ILE A 597 16.89 -24.66 -63.42
C ILE A 597 17.51 -25.73 -64.34
N ARG A 598 17.05 -26.98 -64.21
CA ARG A 598 17.58 -28.12 -65.00
C ARG A 598 17.06 -28.16 -66.42
N GLU A 599 15.85 -27.66 -66.62
CA GLU A 599 15.13 -27.66 -67.89
C GLU A 599 15.62 -26.49 -68.75
N ILE A 600 16.03 -26.79 -69.98
CA ILE A 600 16.35 -25.82 -71.01
C ILE A 600 15.29 -25.98 -72.10
N PHE A 601 14.63 -24.88 -72.43
CA PHE A 601 13.66 -24.84 -73.52
C PHE A 601 14.41 -24.61 -74.82
N GLU A 602 14.30 -25.56 -75.75
CA GLU A 602 14.79 -25.38 -77.11
C GLU A 602 13.64 -25.47 -78.09
N GLN A 603 13.65 -24.60 -79.09
CA GLN A 603 12.72 -24.64 -80.20
C GLN A 603 13.47 -24.88 -81.51
N ASN A 604 12.90 -25.68 -82.42
CA ASN A 604 13.41 -25.88 -83.78
C ASN A 604 12.68 -24.97 -84.79
N LEU A 605 13.19 -24.88 -86.03
CA LEU A 605 12.59 -24.06 -87.09
C LEU A 605 11.18 -24.51 -87.52
N ALA A 606 10.78 -25.74 -87.18
CA ALA A 606 9.43 -26.26 -87.40
C ALA A 606 8.46 -25.91 -86.25
N GLY A 607 8.95 -25.24 -85.20
CA GLY A 607 8.17 -24.82 -84.04
C GLY A 607 8.02 -25.89 -82.96
N GLU A 608 8.64 -27.06 -83.10
CA GLU A 608 8.61 -28.12 -82.08
C GLU A 608 9.49 -27.72 -80.90
N VAL A 609 8.95 -27.90 -79.70
CA VAL A 609 9.63 -27.59 -78.43
C VAL A 609 10.26 -28.87 -77.88
N ILE A 610 11.56 -28.81 -77.60
CA ILE A 610 12.36 -29.90 -77.06
C ILE A 610 12.87 -29.46 -75.69
N PHE A 611 12.60 -30.29 -74.67
CA PHE A 611 13.17 -30.10 -73.34
C PHE A 611 14.52 -30.78 -73.27
N LYS A 612 15.59 -30.00 -73.11
CA LYS A 612 16.91 -30.54 -72.78
C LYS A 612 17.13 -30.43 -71.29
N PHE A 613 17.51 -31.54 -70.66
CA PHE A 613 17.91 -31.55 -69.27
C PHE A 613 19.42 -31.33 -69.17
N ARG A 614 19.83 -30.33 -68.40
CA ARG A 614 21.23 -30.16 -68.03
C ARG A 614 21.66 -31.35 -67.16
N GLN A 615 22.79 -32.00 -67.51
CA GLN A 615 23.37 -33.04 -66.67
C GLN A 615 23.72 -32.48 -65.28
N PRO A 616 23.45 -33.20 -64.18
CA PRO A 616 23.79 -32.75 -62.83
C PRO A 616 25.32 -32.79 -62.64
N GLY A 617 26.00 -31.71 -62.99
CA GLY A 617 27.44 -31.57 -62.85
C GLY A 617 27.81 -30.65 -61.69
N GLY A 618 28.29 -31.25 -60.60
CA GLY A 618 29.31 -30.79 -59.65
C GLY A 618 29.35 -29.31 -59.23
N ARG A 619 29.27 -29.09 -57.91
CA ARG A 619 29.79 -27.87 -57.27
C ARG A 619 31.25 -27.65 -57.70
N GLY A 620 31.56 -26.44 -58.14
CA GLY A 620 32.88 -25.83 -58.08
C GLY A 620 33.93 -26.39 -59.04
N HIS A 621 34.22 -25.65 -60.10
CA HIS A 621 35.54 -25.05 -60.25
C HIS A 621 35.46 -23.93 -61.29
N GLY A 622 35.81 -22.71 -60.86
CA GLY A 622 36.27 -21.67 -61.78
C GLY A 622 37.57 -22.13 -62.42
N GLY A 623 37.73 -21.83 -63.70
CA GLY A 623 38.91 -22.17 -64.48
C GLY A 623 38.55 -22.27 -65.95
N ASP A 624 38.83 -21.17 -66.64
CA ASP A 624 39.16 -21.08 -68.06
C ASP A 624 38.11 -21.54 -69.08
N PHE A 625 37.63 -20.59 -69.90
CA PHE A 625 37.91 -20.58 -71.34
C PHE A 625 37.60 -19.18 -71.89
N LEU A 626 38.62 -18.62 -72.53
CA LEU A 626 38.63 -17.38 -73.34
C LEU A 626 37.54 -17.36 -74.42
#